data_AF-A0A8J2LEX8-F1
#
_entry.id   AF-A0A8J2LEX8-F1
#
_cell.length_a   1.000
_cell.length_b   1.000
_cell.length_c   1.000
_cell.angle_alpha   90.00
_cell.angle_beta   90.00
_cell.angle_gamma   90.00
#
_symmetry.space_group_name_H-M   'P 1'
#
loop_
_entity.id
_entity.type
_entity.pdbx_description
1 polymer ?
#
loop_
_entity_poly.entity_id
_entity_poly.type
_entity_poly.pdbx_seq_one_letter_code
_entity_poly.pdbx_strand_id
1 'polypeptide(L)'
;SYLSAVYNESYGPGVADIETAMFTIINIHFTYDLSAKNISEGILDGIDTRIKLSSRDCALLGQHAAVTKFYTVAFEWLEHALNLVKNNLTTDS
;
A
#
# COMPACT_ATOMS: atom_id res chain seq x y z
N SER A 1 -18.24 -24.64 -28.17
CA SER A 1 -19.33 -23.65 -27.95
C SER A 1 -18.70 -22.41 -27.33
N TYR A 2 -19.17 -21.21 -27.70
CA TYR A 2 -18.68 -19.91 -27.21
C TYR A 2 -18.59 -19.81 -25.67
N LEU A 3 -19.28 -20.70 -24.96
CA LEU A 3 -19.40 -20.74 -23.51
C LEU A 3 -18.16 -21.28 -22.76
N SER A 4 -17.24 -22.00 -23.42
CA SER A 4 -16.03 -22.51 -22.74
C SER A 4 -14.89 -21.48 -22.65
N ALA A 5 -14.95 -20.40 -23.44
CA ALA A 5 -13.96 -19.32 -23.40
C ALA A 5 -14.30 -18.25 -22.34
N VAL A 6 -15.57 -18.12 -21.96
CA VAL A 6 -16.05 -17.11 -20.98
C VAL A 6 -15.81 -17.56 -19.53
N TYR A 7 -15.58 -18.85 -19.29
CA TYR A 7 -15.49 -19.41 -17.93
C TYR A 7 -14.07 -19.43 -17.32
N ASN A 8 -13.07 -18.82 -17.97
CA ASN A 8 -11.68 -18.89 -17.52
C ASN A 8 -10.91 -17.56 -17.57
N GLU A 9 -11.61 -16.42 -17.55
CA GLU A 9 -10.96 -15.11 -17.37
C GLU A 9 -11.29 -14.57 -15.98
N SER A 10 -10.28 -14.57 -15.12
CA SER A 10 -10.35 -13.85 -13.85
C SER A 10 -10.43 -12.35 -14.17
N TYR A 11 -11.61 -11.75 -14.00
CA TYR A 11 -11.84 -10.30 -14.14
C TYR A 11 -11.17 -9.45 -13.04
N GLY A 12 -10.43 -10.08 -12.13
CA GLY A 12 -9.70 -9.40 -11.07
C GLY A 12 -8.43 -8.70 -11.59
N PRO A 13 -7.96 -7.64 -10.90
CA PRO A 13 -6.71 -6.99 -11.24
C PRO A 13 -5.54 -7.98 -11.22
N GLY A 14 -4.68 -7.87 -12.22
CA GLY A 14 -3.46 -8.66 -12.33
C GLY A 14 -2.34 -8.10 -11.45
N VAL A 15 -1.20 -8.79 -11.45
CA VAL A 15 0.01 -8.36 -10.73
C VAL A 15 0.46 -6.97 -11.20
N ALA A 16 0.41 -6.70 -12.50
CA ALA A 16 0.79 -5.41 -13.07
C ALA A 16 -0.11 -4.26 -12.60
N ASP A 17 -1.40 -4.51 -12.40
CA ASP A 17 -2.34 -3.50 -11.87
C ASP A 17 -2.01 -3.16 -10.41
N ILE A 18 -1.65 -4.18 -9.61
CA ILE A 18 -1.22 -4.01 -8.22
C ILE A 18 0.11 -3.23 -8.15
N GLU A 19 1.08 -3.58 -8.98
CA GLU A 19 2.35 -2.87 -9.08
C GLU A 19 2.15 -1.41 -9.48
N THR A 20 1.29 -1.16 -10.47
CA THR A 20 0.94 0.20 -10.89
C THR A 20 0.30 0.98 -9.75
N ALA A 21 -0.64 0.37 -9.02
CA ALA A 21 -1.27 1.00 -7.86
C ALA A 21 -0.26 1.35 -6.77
N MET A 22 0.66 0.44 -6.44
CA MET A 22 1.73 0.70 -5.46
C MET A 22 2.64 1.84 -5.90
N PHE A 23 3.04 1.86 -7.18
CA PHE A 23 3.85 2.94 -7.74
C PHE A 23 3.12 4.28 -7.68
N THR A 24 1.82 4.31 -8.00
CA THR A 24 1.00 5.52 -7.88
C THR A 24 0.92 6.03 -6.45
N ILE A 25 0.74 5.14 -5.46
CA ILE A 25 0.73 5.53 -4.04
C ILE A 25 2.08 6.13 -3.62
N ILE A 26 3.19 5.53 -4.03
CA ILE A 26 4.54 6.04 -3.74
C ILE A 26 4.77 7.41 -4.39
N ASN A 27 4.29 7.61 -5.62
CA ASN A 27 4.38 8.91 -6.27
C ASN A 27 3.54 9.97 -5.57
N ILE A 28 2.32 9.64 -5.12
CA ILE A 28 1.48 10.57 -4.36
C ILE A 28 2.18 10.95 -3.05
N HIS A 29 2.69 9.95 -2.32
CA HIS A 29 3.51 10.18 -1.12
C HIS A 29 4.63 11.17 -1.40
N PHE A 30 5.47 10.88 -2.40
CA PHE A 30 6.68 11.66 -2.68
C PHE A 30 6.37 13.07 -3.23
N THR A 31 5.38 13.17 -4.12
CA THR A 31 5.05 14.43 -4.80
C THR A 31 4.41 15.45 -3.88
N TYR A 32 3.59 14.97 -2.94
CA TYR A 32 2.83 15.83 -2.03
C TYR A 32 3.39 15.86 -0.61
N ASP A 33 4.56 15.25 -0.39
CA ASP A 33 5.23 15.15 0.92
C ASP A 33 4.28 14.65 2.02
N LEU A 34 3.46 13.66 1.67
CA LEU A 34 2.47 13.06 2.57
C LEU A 34 3.13 11.95 3.38
N SER A 35 2.95 11.97 4.69
CA SER A 35 3.47 10.90 5.54
C SER A 35 2.82 9.55 5.25
N ALA A 36 3.61 8.48 5.34
CA ALA A 36 3.14 7.10 5.22
C ALA A 36 2.02 6.80 6.23
N LYS A 37 2.08 7.41 7.42
CA LYS A 37 1.05 7.32 8.45
C LYS A 37 -0.28 7.90 8.00
N ASN A 38 -0.29 9.11 7.44
CA ASN A 38 -1.54 9.73 7.00
C ASN A 38 -2.18 8.91 5.88
N ILE A 39 -1.37 8.48 4.90
CA ILE A 39 -1.83 7.65 3.79
C ILE A 39 -2.39 6.31 4.31
N SER A 40 -1.70 5.65 5.25
CA SER A 40 -2.15 4.36 5.80
C SER A 40 -3.42 4.47 6.63
N GLU A 41 -3.65 5.63 7.27
CA GLU A 41 -4.88 5.92 8.01
C GLU A 41 -6.02 6.36 7.10
N GLY A 42 -5.78 6.50 5.79
CA GLY A 42 -6.77 6.92 4.80
C GLY A 42 -6.93 8.43 4.71
N ILE A 43 -6.02 9.21 5.27
CA ILE A 43 -6.04 10.68 5.34
C ILE A 43 -5.18 11.22 4.20
N LEU A 44 -5.83 11.75 3.16
CA LEU A 44 -5.18 12.39 2.01
C LEU A 44 -5.59 13.87 1.97
N ASP A 45 -4.62 14.77 2.13
CA ASP A 45 -4.88 16.23 2.18
C ASP A 45 -5.97 16.62 3.19
N GLY A 46 -5.97 15.96 4.36
CA GLY A 46 -6.97 16.15 5.41
C GLY A 46 -8.34 15.52 5.14
N ILE A 47 -8.54 14.88 3.99
CA ILE A 47 -9.77 14.15 3.64
C ILE A 47 -9.62 12.68 4.06
N ASP A 48 -10.57 12.21 4.88
CA ASP A 48 -10.66 10.81 5.31
C ASP A 48 -11.40 9.97 4.26
N THR A 49 -10.69 9.04 3.64
CA THR A 49 -11.21 8.10 2.63
C THR A 49 -11.86 6.86 3.25
N ARG A 50 -11.80 6.69 4.58
CA ARG A 50 -12.26 5.54 5.37
C ARG A 50 -11.55 4.22 5.08
N ILE A 51 -10.59 4.20 4.16
CA ILE A 51 -9.81 3.03 3.80
C ILE A 51 -8.50 3.09 4.58
N LYS A 52 -8.19 2.02 5.29
CA LYS A 52 -6.94 1.89 6.05
C LYS A 52 -6.09 0.79 5.46
N LEU A 53 -4.79 1.04 5.42
CA LEU A 53 -3.80 0.06 5.01
C LEU A 53 -3.39 -0.78 6.23
N SER A 54 -3.28 -2.09 6.04
CA SER A 54 -2.74 -2.97 7.06
C SER A 54 -1.22 -2.80 7.18
N SER A 55 -0.63 -3.34 8.25
CA SER A 55 0.83 -3.42 8.40
C SER A 55 1.49 -4.18 7.24
N ARG A 56 0.80 -5.19 6.69
CA ARG A 56 1.26 -5.94 5.52
C ARG A 56 1.28 -5.07 4.27
N ASP A 57 0.25 -4.28 4.03
CA ASP A 57 0.17 -3.39 2.87
C ASP A 57 1.27 -2.33 2.95
N CYS A 58 1.51 -1.77 4.14
CA CYS A 58 2.60 -0.83 4.39
C CYS A 58 3.98 -1.45 4.11
N ALA A 59 4.20 -2.72 4.51
CA ALA A 59 5.45 -3.42 4.23
C ALA A 59 5.66 -3.68 2.73
N LEU A 60 4.59 -4.01 2.00
CA LEU A 60 4.64 -4.20 0.53
C LEU A 60 4.98 -2.89 -0.19
N LEU A 61 4.38 -1.77 0.22
CA LEU A 61 4.72 -0.44 -0.30
C LEU A 61 6.19 -0.09 -0.03
N GLY A 62 6.68 -0.35 1.18
CA GLY A 62 8.08 -0.13 1.54
C GLY A 62 9.04 -0.99 0.71
N GLN A 63 8.71 -2.27 0.49
CA GLN A 63 9.49 -3.16 -0.37
C GLN A 63 9.50 -2.68 -1.83
N HIS A 64 8.35 -2.28 -2.36
CA HIS A 64 8.24 -1.78 -3.72
C HIS A 64 9.02 -0.48 -3.91
N ALA A 65 8.95 0.45 -2.95
CA ALA A 65 9.74 1.68 -2.93
C ALA A 65 11.26 1.39 -2.92
N ALA A 66 11.70 0.37 -2.18
CA ALA A 66 13.12 -0.03 -2.15
C ALA A 66 13.59 -0.56 -3.51
N VAL A 67 12.79 -1.41 -4.16
CA VAL A 67 13.08 -1.95 -5.51
C VAL A 67 13.13 -0.84 -6.56
N THR A 68 12.25 0.15 -6.43
CA THR A 68 12.17 1.32 -7.33
C THR A 68 13.11 2.47 -6.94
N LYS A 69 13.98 2.26 -5.94
CA LYS A 69 15.04 3.19 -5.48
C LYS A 69 14.55 4.45 -4.76
N PHE A 70 13.31 4.50 -4.31
CA PHE A 70 12.80 5.54 -3.43
C PHE A 70 13.16 5.23 -1.96
N TYR A 71 14.44 5.28 -1.62
CA TYR A 71 14.94 4.76 -0.34
C TYR A 71 14.36 5.46 0.90
N THR A 72 14.18 6.79 0.85
CA THR A 72 13.57 7.54 1.96
C THR A 72 12.12 7.11 2.19
N VAL A 73 11.34 7.00 1.11
CA VAL A 73 9.95 6.54 1.15
C VAL A 73 9.89 5.08 1.64
N ALA A 74 10.80 4.23 1.18
CA ALA A 74 10.90 2.85 1.61
C ALA A 74 11.13 2.72 3.12
N PHE A 75 12.07 3.52 3.67
CA PHE A 75 12.36 3.54 5.09
C PHE A 75 11.11 3.91 5.89
N GLU A 76 10.42 4.98 5.51
CA GLU A 76 9.23 5.47 6.22
C GLU A 76 8.10 4.43 6.24
N TRP A 77 7.80 3.81 5.10
CA TRP A 77 6.77 2.76 5.01
C TRP A 77 7.11 1.52 5.83
N LEU A 78 8.38 1.08 5.83
CA LEU A 78 8.82 -0.08 6.61
C LEU A 78 8.82 0.20 8.12
N GLU A 79 9.25 1.40 8.53
CA GLU A 79 9.19 1.82 9.92
C GLU A 79 7.74 1.90 10.41
N HIS A 80 6.85 2.49 9.60
CA HIS A 80 5.43 2.57 9.93
C HIS A 80 4.78 1.18 10.04
N ALA A 81 5.07 0.27 9.10
CA ALA A 81 4.61 -1.11 9.14
C ALA A 81 5.03 -1.82 10.45
N LEU A 82 6.29 -1.66 10.86
CA LEU A 82 6.81 -2.23 12.10
C LEU A 82 6.10 -1.66 13.34
N ASN A 83 5.83 -0.35 13.35
CA ASN A 83 5.12 0.30 14.44
C ASN A 83 3.67 -0.20 14.57
N LEU A 84 2.97 -0.41 13.45
CA LEU A 84 1.63 -1.00 13.45
C LEU A 84 1.63 -2.41 14.07
N VAL A 85 2.61 -3.24 13.71
CA VAL A 85 2.74 -4.59 14.29
C VAL A 85 2.98 -4.52 15.80
N LYS A 86 3.90 -3.66 16.25
CA LYS A 86 4.20 -3.50 17.68
C LYS A 86 2.98 -3.04 18.48
N ASN A 87 2.23 -2.07 17.97
CA ASN A 87 1.05 -1.55 18.64
C ASN A 87 -0.05 -2.60 18.80
N ASN A 88 -0.24 -3.45 17.78
CA ASN A 88 -1.18 -4.57 17.85
C ASN A 88 -0.75 -5.59 18.91
N LEU A 89 0.55 -5.87 19.04
CA LEU A 89 1.06 -6.78 20.07
C LEU A 89 0.89 -6.25 21.50
N THR A 90 0.89 -4.93 21.69
CA THR A 90 0.71 -4.30 23.02
C THR A 90 -0.74 -4.09 23.43
N THR A 91 -1.69 -4.15 22.49
CA THR A 91 -3.13 -3.97 22.77
C THR A 91 -3.82 -5.29 23.16
N ASP A 92 -3.15 -6.42 22.96
CA ASP A 92 -3.59 -7.75 23.38
C ASP A 92 -3.07 -8.16 24.78
N SER A 93 -2.47 -7.23 25.54
CA SER A 93 -1.95 -7.41 26.91
C SER A 93 -2.58 -6.44 27.89
#